data_AF-A0A816DFZ0-F1
#
_entry.id   AF-A0A816DFZ0-F1
#
_cell.length_a   1.000
_cell.length_b   1.000
_cell.length_c   1.000
_cell.angle_alpha   90.00
_cell.angle_beta   90.00
_cell.angle_gamma   90.00
#
_symmetry.space_group_name_H-M   'P 1'
#
loop_
_entity.id
_entity.type
_entity.pdbx_description
1 polymer ?
#
loop_
_entity_poly.entity_id
_entity_poly.type
_entity_poly.pdbx_seq_one_letter_code
_entity_poly.pdbx_strand_id
1 'polypeptide(L)'
;MNAFETELGVQPEIAKAVDDMGWLLPTDVQGEAIPMILGGGDVLMAAETGSGKTGAFCLPILQIVHETLRDIQEGNKGPRTGKQTSSHNEAKPVQLSFHDRSHGL
;
A
#
# COMPACT_ATOMS: atom_id res chain seq x y z
N MET A 1 1.36 0.00 19.40
CA MET A 1 1.96 0.46 18.15
C MET A 1 2.86 -0.64 17.65
N ASN A 2 2.41 -1.33 16.60
CA ASN A 2 3.20 -2.34 15.90
C ASN A 2 3.71 -1.76 14.57
N ALA A 3 4.55 -2.53 13.87
CA ALA A 3 5.17 -2.08 12.62
C ALA A 3 4.14 -1.71 11.52
N PHE A 4 2.96 -2.36 11.51
CA PHE A 4 1.90 -2.02 10.56
C PHE A 4 1.42 -0.57 10.71
N GLU A 5 1.25 -0.10 11.94
CA GLU A 5 0.83 1.28 12.21
C GLU A 5 1.95 2.29 11.92
N THR A 6 3.15 2.03 12.44
CA THR A 6 4.24 3.02 12.44
C THR A 6 5.00 3.11 11.12
N GLU A 7 5.09 2.00 10.38
CA GLU A 7 5.91 1.91 9.16
C GLU A 7 5.06 1.84 7.90
N LEU A 8 3.90 1.17 7.96
CA LEU A 8 3.09 0.87 6.76
C LEU A 8 1.87 1.79 6.56
N GLY A 9 1.60 2.68 7.51
CA GLY A 9 0.48 3.63 7.42
C GLY A 9 -0.91 3.00 7.63
N VAL A 10 -0.94 1.82 8.25
CA VAL A 10 -2.19 1.11 8.57
C VAL A 10 -2.91 1.80 9.74
N GLN A 11 -4.23 1.91 9.66
CA GLN A 11 -5.06 2.49 10.73
C GLN A 11 -4.88 1.75 12.07
N PRO A 12 -4.89 2.46 13.21
CA PRO A 12 -4.65 1.87 14.53
C PRO A 12 -5.57 0.69 14.87
N GLU A 13 -6.82 0.73 14.42
CA GLU A 13 -7.81 -0.32 14.67
C GLU A 13 -7.45 -1.62 13.94
N ILE A 14 -7.00 -1.51 12.69
CA ILE A 14 -6.55 -2.65 11.88
C ILE A 14 -5.21 -3.16 12.42
N ALA A 15 -4.29 -2.25 12.74
CA ALA A 15 -3.02 -2.57 13.36
C ALA A 15 -3.19 -3.35 14.67
N LYS A 16 -4.13 -2.96 15.52
CA LYS A 16 -4.48 -3.71 16.74
C LYS A 16 -5.04 -5.09 16.41
N ALA A 17 -5.94 -5.20 15.44
CA ALA A 17 -6.53 -6.48 15.06
C ALA A 17 -5.47 -7.48 14.55
N VAL A 18 -4.48 -7.03 13.79
CA VAL A 18 -3.38 -7.92 13.34
C VAL A 18 -2.45 -8.33 14.49
N ASP A 19 -2.23 -7.45 15.47
CA ASP A 19 -1.48 -7.76 16.70
C ASP A 19 -2.20 -8.84 17.52
N ASP A 20 -3.52 -8.71 17.70
CA ASP A 20 -4.37 -9.70 18.38
C ASP A 20 -4.39 -11.06 17.64
N MET A 21 -4.18 -11.06 16.33
CA MET A 21 -4.01 -12.27 15.51
C MET A 21 -2.58 -12.86 15.59
N GLY A 22 -1.66 -12.20 16.29
CA GLY A 22 -0.26 -12.63 16.43
C GLY A 22 0.64 -12.24 15.26
N TRP A 23 0.25 -11.27 14.43
CA TRP A 23 1.09 -10.76 13.33
C TRP A 23 2.02 -9.67 13.87
N LEU A 24 3.16 -10.11 14.41
CA LEU A 24 4.11 -9.21 15.08
C LEU A 24 4.87 -8.31 14.09
N LEU A 25 5.20 -8.83 12.90
CA LEU A 25 5.97 -8.13 11.87
C LEU A 25 5.35 -8.39 10.49
N PRO A 26 5.36 -7.38 9.59
CA PRO A 26 4.95 -7.58 8.22
C PRO A 26 5.93 -8.49 7.47
N THR A 27 5.42 -9.26 6.51
CA THR A 27 6.28 -9.98 5.56
C THR A 27 6.84 -9.01 4.51
N ASP A 28 7.90 -9.40 3.80
CA ASP A 28 8.53 -8.54 2.78
C ASP A 28 7.50 -8.02 1.75
N VAL A 29 6.64 -8.91 1.23
CA VAL A 29 5.60 -8.53 0.27
C VAL A 29 4.53 -7.62 0.88
N GLN A 30 4.26 -7.72 2.19
CA GLN A 30 3.35 -6.81 2.89
C GLN A 30 3.98 -5.44 3.09
N GLY A 31 5.25 -5.39 3.50
CA GLY A 31 6.00 -4.16 3.70
C GLY A 31 6.10 -3.31 2.45
N GLU A 32 6.24 -3.94 1.28
CA GLU A 32 6.26 -3.24 0.00
C GLU A 32 4.85 -2.89 -0.51
N ALA A 33 3.91 -3.85 -0.49
CA ALA A 33 2.63 -3.66 -1.15
C ALA A 33 1.68 -2.73 -0.38
N ILE A 34 1.64 -2.80 0.96
CA ILE A 34 0.67 -2.06 1.76
C ILE A 34 0.80 -0.54 1.56
N PRO A 35 2.00 0.06 1.68
CA PRO A 35 2.17 1.50 1.44
C PRO A 35 1.84 1.89 -0.01
N MET A 36 2.18 1.05 -1.00
CA MET A 36 1.88 1.33 -2.41
C MET A 36 0.37 1.35 -2.70
N ILE A 37 -0.39 0.40 -2.12
CA ILE A 37 -1.85 0.33 -2.29
C ILE A 37 -2.52 1.51 -1.59
N LEU A 38 -2.10 1.84 -0.35
CA LEU A 38 -2.61 3.02 0.36
C LEU A 38 -2.26 4.34 -0.35
N GLY A 39 -1.16 4.35 -1.10
CA GLY A 39 -0.77 5.46 -1.98
C GLY A 39 -1.70 5.66 -3.19
N GLY A 40 -2.65 4.75 -3.44
CA GLY A 40 -3.61 4.82 -4.55
C GLY A 40 -3.06 4.37 -5.90
N GLY A 41 -1.92 3.66 -5.91
CA GLY A 41 -1.36 3.08 -7.12
C GLY A 41 -1.95 1.70 -7.44
N ASP A 42 -1.92 1.34 -8.73
CA ASP A 42 -2.19 -0.04 -9.15
C ASP A 42 -0.97 -0.91 -8.85
N VAL A 43 -1.14 -1.96 -8.05
CA VAL A 43 -0.05 -2.81 -7.58
C VAL A 43 -0.20 -4.23 -8.11
N LEU A 44 0.82 -4.71 -8.82
CA LEU A 44 1.01 -6.12 -9.13
C LEU A 44 2.02 -6.71 -8.15
N MET A 45 1.63 -7.80 -7.48
CA MET A 45 2.44 -8.43 -6.45
C MET A 45 2.65 -9.92 -6.77
N ALA A 46 3.92 -10.32 -6.86
CA ALA A 46 4.33 -11.69 -7.13
C ALA A 46 5.23 -12.19 -5.98
N ALA A 47 4.80 -13.25 -5.32
CA ALA A 47 5.55 -13.92 -4.25
C ALA A 47 5.09 -15.38 -4.15
N GLU A 48 5.80 -16.21 -3.40
CA GLU A 48 5.46 -17.62 -3.22
C GLU A 48 4.17 -17.83 -2.41
N THR A 49 3.59 -19.04 -2.48
CA THR A 49 2.45 -19.40 -1.64
C THR A 49 2.87 -19.37 -0.17
N GLY A 50 2.04 -18.78 0.69
CA GLY A 50 2.35 -18.62 2.11
C GLY A 50 3.10 -17.33 2.46
N SER A 51 3.56 -16.53 1.50
CA SER A 51 4.29 -15.27 1.78
C SER A 51 3.42 -14.12 2.34
N GLY A 52 2.13 -14.35 2.63
CA GLY A 52 1.26 -13.32 3.21
C GLY A 52 0.60 -12.35 2.22
N LYS A 53 0.59 -12.69 0.91
CA LYS A 53 -0.02 -11.87 -0.16
C LYS A 53 -1.48 -11.48 0.11
N THR A 54 -2.28 -12.39 0.67
CA THR A 54 -3.68 -12.10 1.02
C THR A 54 -3.77 -10.95 2.02
N GLY A 55 -2.96 -10.97 3.09
CA GLY A 55 -2.90 -9.86 4.05
C GLY A 55 -2.40 -8.57 3.41
N ALA A 56 -1.40 -8.65 2.54
CA ALA A 56 -0.82 -7.50 1.84
C ALA A 56 -1.86 -6.72 1.02
N PHE A 57 -2.84 -7.42 0.44
CA PHE A 57 -3.92 -6.81 -0.34
C PHE A 57 -5.13 -6.44 0.54
N CYS A 58 -5.54 -7.33 1.45
CA CYS A 58 -6.77 -7.15 2.23
C CYS A 58 -6.67 -6.03 3.26
N LEU A 59 -5.56 -5.89 3.99
CA LEU A 59 -5.40 -4.86 5.02
C LEU A 59 -5.61 -3.44 4.48
N PRO A 60 -4.91 -3.00 3.42
CA PRO A 60 -5.10 -1.65 2.89
C PRO A 60 -6.48 -1.46 2.23
N ILE A 61 -7.07 -2.50 1.64
CA ILE A 61 -8.42 -2.41 1.06
C ILE A 61 -9.49 -2.24 2.14
N LEU A 62 -9.40 -2.97 3.24
CA LEU A 62 -10.33 -2.80 4.36
C LEU A 62 -10.29 -1.35 4.87
N GLN A 63 -9.09 -0.78 4.97
CA GLN A 63 -8.90 0.63 5.34
C GLN A 63 -9.56 1.58 4.33
N ILE A 64 -9.25 1.43 3.04
CA ILE A 64 -9.80 2.29 1.97
C ILE A 64 -11.33 2.23 1.94
N VAL A 65 -11.90 1.02 2.03
CA VAL A 65 -13.36 0.83 2.05
C VAL A 65 -13.98 1.48 3.30
N HIS A 66 -13.37 1.29 4.47
CA HIS A 66 -13.84 1.89 5.72
C HIS A 66 -13.85 3.42 5.64
N GLU A 67 -12.76 4.03 5.16
CA GLU A 67 -12.66 5.49 4.96
C GLU A 67 -13.70 5.98 3.94
N THR A 68 -13.86 5.27 2.82
CA THR A 68 -14.83 5.60 1.78
C THR A 68 -16.26 5.58 2.31
N LEU A 69 -16.62 4.55 3.08
CA LEU A 69 -17.96 4.44 3.69
C LEU A 69 -18.21 5.57 4.70
N ARG A 70 -17.21 5.91 5.51
CA ARG A 70 -17.32 7.01 6.48
C ARG A 70 -17.48 8.36 5.78
N ASP A 71 -16.73 8.61 4.72
CA ASP A 71 -16.82 9.86 3.95
C ASP A 71 -18.20 10.02 3.28
N ILE A 72 -18.80 8.92 2.80
CA ILE A 72 -20.18 8.89 2.29
C ILE A 72 -21.18 9.25 3.38
N GLN A 73 -21.03 8.71 4.59
CA GLN A 73 -21.92 8.99 5.73
C GLN A 73 -21.83 10.44 6.20
N GLU A 74 -20.62 11.01 6.21
CA GLU A 74 -20.36 12.39 6.62
C GLU A 74 -20.75 13.42 5.54
N GLY A 75 -21.18 12.97 4.35
CA GLY A 75 -21.55 13.85 3.23
C GLY A 75 -20.36 14.54 2.57
N ASN A 76 -19.13 14.06 2.84
CA ASN A 76 -17.92 14.66 2.31
C ASN A 76 -17.65 14.09 0.91
N LYS A 77 -17.86 14.92 -0.13
CA LYS A 77 -17.67 14.48 -1.52
C LYS A 77 -16.18 14.48 -1.87
N GLY A 78 -15.56 13.30 -1.84
CA GLY A 78 -14.31 13.05 -2.53
C GLY A 78 -13.52 11.89 -1.92
N PRO A 79 -12.95 10.97 -2.73
CA PRO A 79 -11.98 10.02 -2.21
C PRO A 79 -10.79 10.80 -1.65
N ARG A 80 -10.49 10.64 -0.36
CA ARG A 80 -9.19 11.06 0.21
C ARG A 80 -8.11 10.06 -0.23
N THR A 81 -7.80 9.99 -1.51
CA THR A 81 -6.58 9.29 -1.95
C THR A 81 -5.39 10.03 -1.36
N GLY A 82 -4.81 9.45 -0.30
CA GLY A 82 -3.49 9.73 0.26
C GLY A 82 -3.22 11.18 0.64
N LYS A 83 -2.97 11.42 1.94
CA LYS A 83 -2.15 12.59 2.33
C LYS A 83 -0.87 12.55 1.48
N GLN A 84 -0.68 13.54 0.61
CA GLN A 84 0.64 13.80 0.04
C GLN A 84 1.60 14.01 1.21
N THR A 85 2.39 12.99 1.54
CA THR A 85 3.61 13.19 2.28
C THR A 85 4.50 14.01 1.36
N SER A 86 4.60 15.30 1.62
CA SER A 86 5.60 16.19 1.03
C SER A 86 6.99 15.70 1.45
N SER A 87 7.48 14.68 0.77
CA SER A 87 8.89 14.42 0.62
C SER A 87 9.12 14.45 -0.89
N HIS A 88 9.71 15.54 -1.37
CA HIS A 88 10.28 15.62 -2.71
C HIS A 88 11.20 14.41 -2.89
N ASN A 89 10.76 13.37 -3.57
CA ASN A 89 11.65 12.52 -4.33
C ASN A 89 11.17 12.61 -5.77
N GLU A 90 11.89 13.42 -6.52
CA GLU A 90 11.72 13.65 -7.94
C GLU A 90 11.84 12.31 -8.66
N ALA A 91 10.70 11.67 -8.96
CA ALA A 91 10.67 10.50 -9.82
C ALA A 91 11.16 10.93 -11.20
N LYS A 92 12.45 10.70 -11.47
CA LYS A 92 13.03 10.86 -12.80
C LYS A 92 12.16 10.11 -13.80
N PRO A 93 11.69 10.74 -14.89
CA PRO A 93 11.00 10.03 -15.94
C PRO A 93 11.92 8.92 -16.46
N VAL A 94 11.39 7.70 -16.57
CA VAL A 94 12.13 6.53 -17.05
C VAL A 94 12.60 6.83 -18.48
N GLN A 95 13.84 7.29 -18.62
CA GLN A 95 14.51 7.43 -19.90
C GLN A 95 15.10 6.08 -20.26
N LEU A 96 14.49 5.40 -21.24
CA LEU A 96 15.04 4.22 -21.89
C LEU A 96 16.46 4.54 -22.40
N SER A 97 17.44 3.73 -21.99
CA SER A 97 18.84 3.92 -22.40
C SER A 97 19.00 3.70 -23.90
N PHE A 98 19.97 4.38 -24.52
CA PHE A 98 20.25 4.25 -25.95
C PHE A 98 20.54 2.80 -26.40
N HIS A 99 20.97 1.93 -25.47
CA HIS A 99 21.28 0.52 -25.73
C HIS A 99 20.04 -0.39 -25.79
N ASP A 100 18.89 0.08 -25.32
CA ASP A 100 17.64 -0.70 -25.31
C ASP A 100 16.89 -0.63 -26.67
N ARG A 101 17.46 0.05 -27.67
CA ARG A 101 16.88 0.21 -29.01
C ARG A 101 17.38 -0.79 -30.05
N SER A 102 18.30 -1.69 -29.72
CA SER A 102 18.99 -2.50 -30.73
C SER A 102 18.82 -4.00 -30.52
N HIS A 103 17.60 -4.53 -30.66
CA HIS A 103 17.38 -5.88 -31.17
C HIS A 103 16.00 -5.96 -31.84
N GLY A 104 15.99 -5.85 -33.16
CA GLY A 104 14.80 -5.90 -33.99
C GLY A 104 15.12 -5.65 -35.46
N LEU A 105 16.11 -6.40 -35.99
CA LEU A 105 16.18 -6.75 -37.40
C LEU A 105 15.63 -8.17 -37.55
#